data_AF-A0A537HTV0-F1
#
_entry.id   AF-A0A537HTV0-F1
#
_cell.length_a   1.000
_cell.length_b   1.000
_cell.length_c   1.000
_cell.angle_alpha   90.00
_cell.angle_beta   90.00
_cell.angle_gamma   90.00
#
_symmetry.space_group_name_H-M   'P 1'
#
loop_
_entity.id
_entity.type
_entity.pdbx_description
1 polymer ?
#
loop_
_entity_poly.entity_id
_entity_poly.type
_entity_poly.pdbx_seq_one_letter_code
_entity_poly.pdbx_strand_id
1 'polypeptide(L)'
;MIDYPQLLLMGAIAGFTVFLGLPVAILRNVSARVKGFLNAVSIGILVFLISDVLANAWTTVKDAASSAYAGQSSGTIALLDLTVMLAGLGLGLFMLTAYERRYAKALIVASAEPQKVVVSAEEVVDTLDSNRKRILLQRQQVAELLGNPYNLATMIAMSIGLHNFAEGLAIGQSYASGAVSLAVLLVIGFAAHNATEGFGIAGPLAASNERPTPSFLARMGLIAGGPTFLGTLIGSITASTFTKILFLSLAAGALIYVTLFMYNSGRRQTTNDVMMLGIFIGILAALLTDLIVSLGGL
;
A
#
# COMPACT_ATOMS: atom_id res chain seq x y z
N MET A 1 20.63 -24.85 14.99
CA MET A 1 19.39 -25.30 14.31
C MET A 1 18.40 -24.16 14.39
N ILE A 2 17.62 -23.90 13.34
CA ILE A 2 16.61 -22.84 13.33
C ILE A 2 15.50 -23.23 14.31
N ASP A 3 15.24 -22.39 15.31
CA ASP A 3 14.05 -22.49 16.15
C ASP A 3 12.86 -21.88 15.37
N TYR A 4 12.09 -22.75 14.72
CA TYR A 4 10.93 -22.36 13.92
C TYR A 4 9.81 -21.72 14.75
N PRO A 5 9.44 -22.21 15.94
CA PRO A 5 8.52 -21.50 16.82
C PRO A 5 8.90 -20.04 17.07
N GLN A 6 10.16 -19.77 17.40
CA GLN A 6 10.65 -18.40 17.60
C GLN A 6 10.56 -17.58 16.31
N LEU A 7 11.01 -18.13 15.19
CA LEU A 7 10.95 -17.47 13.87
C LEU A 7 9.51 -17.12 13.46
N LEU A 8 8.56 -18.03 13.64
CA LEU A 8 7.16 -17.81 13.30
C LEU A 8 6.52 -16.77 14.22
N LEU A 9 6.88 -16.76 15.50
CA LEU A 9 6.44 -15.74 16.46
C LEU A 9 6.97 -14.35 16.06
N MET A 10 8.23 -14.26 15.63
CA MET A 10 8.84 -13.02 15.13
C MET A 10 8.07 -12.46 13.93
N GLY A 11 7.79 -13.29 12.92
CA GLY A 11 7.00 -12.89 11.75
C GLY A 11 5.55 -12.50 12.10
N ALA A 12 4.94 -13.19 13.07
CA ALA A 12 3.59 -12.88 13.55
C ALA A 12 3.53 -11.54 14.31
N ILE A 13 4.51 -11.29 15.20
CA ILE A 13 4.61 -10.02 15.94
C ILE A 13 4.82 -8.87 14.96
N ALA A 14 5.78 -8.98 14.04
CA ALA A 14 6.04 -7.93 13.07
C ALA A 14 4.83 -7.64 12.19
N GLY A 15 4.16 -8.69 11.66
CA GLY A 15 3.06 -8.50 10.72
C GLY A 15 1.72 -8.13 11.34
N PHE A 16 1.34 -8.73 12.47
CA PHE A 16 -0.01 -8.56 13.01
C PHE A 16 -0.19 -7.32 13.90
N THR A 17 0.86 -6.53 14.15
CA THR A 17 0.67 -5.20 14.74
C THR A 17 -0.14 -4.25 13.85
N VAL A 18 -0.27 -4.49 12.54
CA VAL A 18 -1.24 -3.81 11.67
C VAL A 18 -2.64 -3.75 12.28
N PHE A 19 -3.06 -4.80 12.99
CA PHE A 19 -4.37 -4.84 13.63
C PHE A 19 -4.56 -3.77 14.70
N LEU A 20 -3.48 -3.24 15.30
CA LEU A 20 -3.55 -2.19 16.32
C LEU A 20 -4.06 -0.86 15.74
N GLY A 21 -3.83 -0.60 14.45
CA GLY A 21 -4.30 0.61 13.79
C GLY A 21 -5.75 0.53 13.27
N LEU A 22 -6.26 -0.68 13.03
CA LEU A 22 -7.59 -0.90 12.43
C LEU A 22 -8.80 -0.43 13.27
N PRO A 23 -8.79 -0.45 14.62
CA PRO A 23 -9.91 0.02 15.44
C PRO A 23 -10.30 1.48 15.18
N VAL A 24 -9.38 2.31 14.67
CA VAL A 24 -9.68 3.70 14.26
C VAL A 24 -10.79 3.76 13.21
N ALA A 25 -10.96 2.71 12.41
CA ALA A 25 -12.03 2.60 11.41
C ALA A 25 -13.45 2.56 12.01
N ILE A 26 -13.57 2.33 13.32
CA ILE A 26 -14.85 2.16 14.03
C ILE A 26 -15.37 3.51 14.57
N LEU A 27 -14.54 4.56 14.58
CA LEU A 27 -14.90 5.90 15.06
C LEU A 27 -16.10 6.46 14.29
N ARG A 28 -17.03 7.10 15.02
CA ARG A 28 -18.36 7.52 14.51
C ARG A 28 -18.57 9.04 14.53
N ASN A 29 -19.55 9.49 13.74
CA ASN A 29 -20.11 10.85 13.73
C ASN A 29 -19.07 11.96 13.63
N VAL A 30 -17.98 11.67 12.94
CA VAL A 30 -16.91 12.62 12.67
C VAL A 30 -17.31 13.54 11.53
N SER A 31 -17.12 14.84 11.71
CA SER A 31 -17.42 15.85 10.69
C SER A 31 -16.58 15.62 9.44
N ALA A 32 -17.03 16.11 8.27
CA ALA A 32 -16.27 16.00 7.01
C ALA A 32 -14.83 16.52 7.14
N ARG A 33 -14.64 17.58 7.94
CA ARG A 33 -13.32 18.12 8.27
C ARG A 33 -12.43 17.11 9.01
N VAL A 34 -12.96 16.40 10.01
CA VAL A 34 -12.23 15.37 10.77
C VAL A 34 -11.95 14.16 9.89
N LYS A 35 -12.89 13.75 9.06
CA LYS A 35 -12.72 12.66 8.09
C LYS A 35 -11.58 12.96 7.10
N GLY A 36 -11.58 14.16 6.54
CA GLY A 36 -10.50 14.64 5.68
C GLY A 36 -9.16 14.75 6.40
N PHE A 37 -9.16 15.19 7.66
CA PHE A 37 -7.95 15.24 8.50
C PHE A 37 -7.37 13.85 8.78
N LEU A 38 -8.19 12.87 9.18
CA LEU A 38 -7.73 11.50 9.43
C LEU A 38 -7.19 10.85 8.16
N ASN A 39 -7.87 11.02 7.02
CA ASN A 39 -7.36 10.59 5.72
C ASN A 39 -6.02 11.27 5.37
N ALA A 40 -5.85 12.55 5.70
CA ALA A 40 -4.60 13.27 5.49
C ALA A 40 -3.45 12.77 6.38
N VAL A 41 -3.72 12.43 7.65
CA VAL A 41 -2.74 11.77 8.53
C VAL A 41 -2.32 10.42 7.93
N SER A 42 -3.26 9.62 7.45
CA SER A 42 -2.97 8.37 6.75
C SER A 42 -2.09 8.59 5.50
N ILE A 43 -2.35 9.62 4.71
CA ILE A 43 -1.49 10.00 3.57
C ILE A 43 -0.07 10.32 4.04
N GLY A 44 0.08 11.08 5.13
CA GLY A 44 1.40 11.41 5.67
C GLY A 44 2.21 10.18 6.06
N ILE A 45 1.56 9.20 6.69
CA ILE A 45 2.19 7.90 7.02
C ILE A 45 2.58 7.16 5.74
N LEU A 46 1.70 7.10 4.73
CA LEU A 46 1.99 6.44 3.44
C LEU A 46 3.14 7.11 2.68
N VAL A 47 3.29 8.44 2.77
CA VAL A 47 4.42 9.17 2.17
C VAL A 47 5.75 8.75 2.82
N PHE A 48 5.77 8.61 4.15
CA PHE A 48 6.94 8.07 4.84
C PHE A 48 7.23 6.62 4.38
N LEU A 49 6.21 5.76 4.31
CA LEU A 49 6.39 4.37 3.86
C LEU A 49 6.95 4.28 2.43
N ILE A 50 6.46 5.12 1.51
CA ILE A 50 7.03 5.20 0.15
C ILE A 50 8.52 5.54 0.21
N SER A 51 8.90 6.50 1.06
CA SER A 51 10.29 6.90 1.23
C SER A 51 11.15 5.75 1.75
N ASP A 52 10.71 5.06 2.80
CA ASP A 52 11.45 3.94 3.41
C ASP A 52 11.62 2.78 2.42
N VAL A 53 10.54 2.36 1.77
CA VAL A 53 10.55 1.25 0.82
C VAL A 53 11.47 1.54 -0.37
N LEU A 54 11.41 2.75 -0.92
CA LEU A 54 12.30 3.17 -2.00
C LEU A 54 13.75 3.28 -1.54
N ALA A 55 14.00 3.80 -0.34
CA ALA A 55 15.35 3.88 0.22
C ALA A 55 15.96 2.48 0.37
N ASN A 56 15.21 1.52 0.91
CA ASN A 56 15.66 0.13 1.09
C ASN A 56 15.92 -0.60 -0.24
N ALA A 57 15.10 -0.35 -1.28
CA ALA A 57 15.38 -0.87 -2.61
C ALA A 57 16.62 -0.20 -3.23
N TRP A 58 16.73 1.13 -3.10
CA TRP A 58 17.81 1.92 -3.67
C TRP A 58 19.17 1.60 -3.05
N THR A 59 19.26 1.45 -1.73
CA THR A 59 20.51 1.06 -1.05
C THR A 59 21.03 -0.26 -1.59
N THR A 60 20.15 -1.25 -1.70
CA THR A 60 20.49 -2.57 -2.24
C THR A 60 21.05 -2.48 -3.68
N VAL A 61 20.41 -1.70 -4.55
CA VAL A 61 20.89 -1.47 -5.93
C VAL A 61 22.22 -0.71 -5.95
N LYS A 62 22.34 0.33 -5.12
CA LYS A 62 23.55 1.17 -5.01
C LYS A 62 24.75 0.37 -4.52
N ASP A 63 24.55 -0.52 -3.56
CA ASP A 63 25.62 -1.36 -3.01
C ASP A 63 26.11 -2.38 -4.05
N ALA A 64 25.19 -2.96 -4.84
CA ALA A 64 25.54 -3.83 -5.96
C ALA A 64 26.35 -3.06 -7.04
N ALA A 65 25.93 -1.85 -7.38
CA ALA A 65 26.63 -0.99 -8.33
C ALA A 65 28.01 -0.55 -7.84
N SER A 66 28.13 -0.19 -6.56
CA SER A 66 29.40 0.21 -5.94
C SER A 66 30.39 -0.95 -5.88
N SER A 67 29.90 -2.14 -5.56
CA SER A 67 30.70 -3.38 -5.57
C SER A 67 31.20 -3.72 -6.98
N ALA A 68 30.36 -3.51 -8.01
CA ALA A 68 30.75 -3.73 -9.39
C ALA A 68 31.80 -2.73 -9.87
N TYR A 69 31.63 -1.45 -9.50
CA TYR A 69 32.60 -0.40 -9.80
C TYR A 69 33.97 -0.68 -9.13
N ALA A 70 33.96 -1.19 -7.91
CA ALA A 70 35.18 -1.59 -7.19
C ALA A 70 35.81 -2.90 -7.70
N GLY A 71 35.23 -3.53 -8.74
CA GLY A 71 35.70 -4.81 -9.29
C GLY A 71 35.42 -6.03 -8.40
N GLN A 72 34.56 -5.89 -7.39
CA GLN A 72 34.24 -6.94 -6.40
C GLN A 72 33.03 -7.79 -6.83
N SER A 73 32.19 -7.28 -7.73
CA SER A 73 31.04 -8.00 -8.28
C SER A 73 30.87 -7.74 -9.79
N SER A 74 30.01 -8.51 -10.45
CA SER A 74 29.72 -8.29 -11.87
C SER A 74 28.83 -7.06 -12.07
N GLY A 75 29.17 -6.19 -13.03
CA GLY A 75 28.31 -5.09 -13.46
C GLY A 75 26.95 -5.55 -14.00
N THR A 76 26.83 -6.80 -14.46
CA THR A 76 25.54 -7.37 -14.87
C THR A 76 24.56 -7.54 -13.72
N ILE A 77 25.04 -7.83 -12.50
CA ILE A 77 24.20 -7.95 -11.31
C ILE A 77 23.62 -6.59 -10.94
N ALA A 78 24.46 -5.56 -10.91
CA ALA A 78 24.03 -4.18 -10.65
C ALA A 78 23.00 -3.70 -11.67
N LEU A 79 23.20 -4.00 -12.96
CA LEU A 79 22.24 -3.65 -14.01
C LEU A 79 20.91 -4.41 -13.86
N LEU A 80 20.98 -5.69 -13.49
CA LEU A 80 19.80 -6.51 -13.23
C LEU A 80 18.99 -5.95 -12.05
N ASP A 81 19.64 -5.68 -10.92
CA ASP A 81 19.01 -5.15 -9.71
C ASP A 81 18.33 -3.80 -9.99
N LEU A 82 19.00 -2.90 -10.73
CA LEU A 82 18.39 -1.64 -11.18
C LEU A 82 17.18 -1.87 -12.10
N THR A 83 17.30 -2.79 -13.06
CA THR A 83 16.21 -3.11 -13.99
C THR A 83 15.00 -3.65 -13.24
N VAL A 84 15.22 -4.52 -12.26
CA VAL A 84 14.17 -5.10 -11.42
C VAL A 84 13.50 -4.04 -10.55
N MET A 85 14.28 -3.11 -9.99
CA MET A 85 13.73 -1.98 -9.24
C MET A 85 12.82 -1.12 -10.12
N LEU A 86 13.29 -0.71 -11.29
CA LEU A 86 12.51 0.12 -12.21
C LEU A 86 11.28 -0.60 -12.76
N ALA A 87 11.41 -1.87 -13.12
CA ALA A 87 10.31 -2.71 -13.59
C ALA A 87 9.28 -2.92 -12.47
N GLY A 88 9.72 -3.23 -11.25
CA GLY A 88 8.86 -3.39 -10.09
C GLY A 88 8.07 -2.11 -9.80
N LEU A 89 8.74 -0.96 -9.77
CA LEU A 89 8.11 0.35 -9.57
C LEU A 89 7.04 0.63 -10.65
N GLY A 90 7.39 0.41 -11.92
CA GLY A 90 6.46 0.55 -13.04
C GLY A 90 5.26 -0.40 -12.89
N LEU A 91 5.50 -1.68 -12.63
CA LEU A 91 4.44 -2.67 -12.41
C LEU A 91 3.52 -2.25 -11.27
N GLY A 92 4.06 -1.78 -10.14
CA GLY A 92 3.28 -1.29 -9.01
C GLY A 92 2.35 -0.13 -9.36
N LEU A 93 2.83 0.84 -10.14
CA LEU A 93 2.02 1.97 -10.63
C LEU A 93 0.96 1.51 -11.62
N PHE A 94 1.35 0.73 -12.64
CA PHE A 94 0.47 0.38 -13.74
C PHE A 94 -0.53 -0.72 -13.38
N MET A 95 -0.22 -1.63 -12.45
CA MET A 95 -1.13 -2.70 -12.07
C MET A 95 -2.42 -2.16 -11.47
N LEU A 96 -2.34 -1.09 -10.67
CA LEU A 96 -3.52 -0.47 -10.07
C LEU A 96 -4.32 0.33 -11.10
N THR A 97 -3.66 1.01 -12.05
CA THR A 97 -4.37 1.64 -13.17
C THR A 97 -5.09 0.62 -14.06
N ALA A 98 -4.48 -0.57 -14.25
CA ALA A 98 -5.08 -1.65 -15.01
C ALA A 98 -6.24 -2.29 -14.25
N TYR A 99 -6.09 -2.47 -12.93
CA TYR A 99 -7.15 -2.93 -12.04
C TYR A 99 -8.34 -1.97 -12.07
N GLU A 100 -8.09 -0.66 -11.92
CA GLU A 100 -9.09 0.40 -12.02
C GLU A 100 -9.87 0.32 -13.35
N ARG A 101 -9.14 0.25 -14.48
CA ARG A 101 -9.76 0.15 -15.81
C ARG A 101 -10.59 -1.13 -16.00
N ARG A 102 -10.08 -2.27 -15.54
CA ARG A 102 -10.79 -3.56 -15.65
C ARG A 102 -12.04 -3.59 -14.79
N TYR A 103 -11.93 -3.13 -13.55
CA TYR A 103 -13.03 -3.08 -12.60
C TYR A 103 -14.12 -2.12 -13.08
N ALA A 104 -13.74 -0.92 -13.54
CA ALA A 104 -14.66 0.04 -14.14
C ALA A 104 -15.38 -0.53 -15.37
N LYS A 105 -14.64 -1.20 -16.27
CA LYS A 105 -15.23 -1.81 -17.47
C LYS A 105 -16.22 -2.92 -17.13
N ALA A 106 -15.90 -3.79 -16.17
CA ALA A 106 -16.79 -4.88 -15.75
C ALA A 106 -18.12 -4.34 -15.18
N LEU A 107 -18.04 -3.29 -14.36
CA LEU A 107 -19.22 -2.63 -13.79
C LEU A 107 -20.08 -1.92 -14.84
N ILE A 108 -19.44 -1.24 -15.80
CA ILE A 108 -20.14 -0.62 -16.94
C ILE A 108 -20.91 -1.68 -17.72
N VAL A 109 -20.29 -2.82 -18.02
CA VAL A 109 -20.93 -3.93 -18.74
C VAL A 109 -22.08 -4.53 -17.94
N ALA A 110 -21.92 -4.71 -16.62
CA ALA A 110 -22.97 -5.22 -15.75
C ALA A 110 -24.16 -4.25 -15.59
N SER A 111 -23.93 -2.94 -15.72
CA SER A 111 -24.96 -1.90 -15.59
C SER A 111 -25.65 -1.57 -16.91
N ALA A 112 -25.14 -2.08 -18.04
CA ALA A 112 -25.74 -1.86 -19.35
C ALA A 112 -26.90 -2.83 -19.56
N GLU A 113 -28.14 -2.38 -19.38
CA GLU A 113 -29.30 -3.09 -19.91
C GLU A 113 -29.18 -3.23 -21.44
N PRO A 114 -29.59 -4.36 -22.04
CA PRO A 114 -29.60 -4.53 -23.49
C PRO A 114 -30.68 -3.62 -24.09
N GLN A 115 -30.31 -2.39 -24.43
CA GLN A 115 -31.19 -1.46 -25.15
C GLN A 115 -31.32 -1.94 -26.61
N LYS A 116 -32.51 -2.43 -27.00
CA LYS A 116 -32.88 -2.55 -28.41
C LYS A 116 -33.06 -1.14 -28.97
N VAL A 117 -32.01 -0.65 -29.60
CA VAL A 117 -32.02 0.66 -30.27
C VAL A 117 -32.60 0.46 -31.68
N VAL A 118 -33.89 0.80 -31.86
CA VAL A 118 -34.50 1.02 -33.18
C VAL A 118 -34.42 2.52 -33.42
N VAL A 119 -33.54 2.96 -34.32
CA VAL A 119 -33.34 4.40 -34.62
C VAL A 119 -33.82 4.70 -36.03
N SER A 120 -34.74 5.66 -36.13
CA SER A 120 -35.14 6.35 -37.37
C SER A 120 -34.18 7.52 -37.66
N ALA A 121 -34.09 7.92 -38.94
CA ALA A 121 -33.02 8.76 -39.47
C ALA A 121 -32.98 10.23 -38.99
N GLU A 122 -33.96 10.70 -38.20
CA GLU A 122 -34.08 12.10 -37.75
C GLU A 122 -33.37 12.41 -36.42
N GLU A 123 -32.80 11.40 -35.75
CA GLU A 123 -32.33 11.49 -34.35
C GLU A 123 -30.80 11.60 -34.18
N VAL A 124 -30.06 12.03 -35.22
CA VAL A 124 -28.58 11.93 -35.26
C VAL A 124 -27.85 13.03 -34.44
N VAL A 125 -28.46 14.20 -34.25
CA VAL A 125 -27.84 15.31 -33.49
C VAL A 125 -28.10 15.18 -31.98
N ASP A 126 -29.29 14.72 -31.59
CA ASP A 126 -29.66 14.49 -30.19
C ASP A 126 -28.95 13.24 -29.60
N THR A 127 -28.58 12.28 -30.46
CA THR A 127 -27.80 11.09 -30.06
C THR A 127 -26.34 11.40 -29.73
N LEU A 128 -25.70 12.40 -30.35
CA LEU A 128 -24.31 12.77 -30.04
C LEU A 128 -24.18 13.44 -28.67
N ASP A 129 -25.08 14.37 -28.34
CA ASP A 129 -25.03 15.10 -27.07
C ASP A 129 -25.49 14.21 -25.90
N SER A 130 -26.49 13.34 -26.13
CA SER A 130 -26.90 12.30 -25.17
C SER A 130 -25.81 11.25 -24.95
N ASN A 131 -25.06 10.83 -25.97
CA ASN A 131 -23.90 9.95 -25.82
C ASN A 131 -22.77 10.61 -25.02
N ARG A 132 -22.49 11.89 -25.25
CA ARG A 132 -21.48 12.65 -24.49
C ARG A 132 -21.88 12.77 -23.02
N LYS A 133 -23.15 13.10 -22.75
CA LYS A 133 -23.72 13.17 -21.40
C LYS A 133 -23.69 11.80 -20.71
N ARG A 134 -24.00 10.71 -21.42
CA ARG A 134 -23.93 9.33 -20.93
C ARG A 134 -22.49 8.93 -20.56
N ILE A 135 -21.50 9.27 -21.39
CA ILE A 135 -20.08 9.03 -21.11
C ILE A 135 -19.62 9.80 -19.86
N LEU A 136 -20.04 11.06 -19.70
CA LEU A 136 -19.71 11.87 -18.53
C LEU A 136 -20.33 11.31 -17.25
N LEU A 137 -21.60 10.90 -17.31
CA LEU A 137 -22.30 10.26 -16.19
C LEU A 137 -21.67 8.90 -15.82
N GLN A 138 -21.30 8.09 -16.81
CA GLN A 138 -20.56 6.85 -16.57
C GLN A 138 -19.20 7.11 -15.93
N ARG A 139 -18.47 8.14 -16.37
CA ARG A 139 -17.20 8.54 -15.76
C ARG A 139 -17.38 8.99 -14.31
N GLN A 140 -18.44 9.73 -14.01
CA GLN A 140 -18.79 10.11 -12.64
C GLN A 140 -19.13 8.89 -11.77
N GLN A 141 -19.97 7.98 -12.27
CA GLN A 141 -20.33 6.76 -11.55
C GLN A 141 -19.12 5.86 -11.29
N VAL A 142 -18.24 5.68 -12.28
CA VAL A 142 -16.98 4.94 -12.11
C VAL A 142 -16.10 5.61 -11.05
N ALA A 143 -16.00 6.95 -11.05
CA ALA A 143 -15.24 7.67 -10.04
C ALA A 143 -15.84 7.56 -8.63
N GLU A 144 -17.16 7.49 -8.49
CA GLU A 144 -17.84 7.21 -7.22
C GLU A 144 -17.63 5.75 -6.76
N LEU A 145 -17.71 4.79 -7.67
CA LEU A 145 -17.50 3.35 -7.41
C LEU A 145 -16.06 3.04 -6.99
N LEU A 146 -15.07 3.68 -7.64
CA LEU A 146 -13.67 3.60 -7.24
C LEU A 146 -13.40 4.39 -5.95
N GLY A 147 -14.22 5.41 -5.68
CA GLY A 147 -14.26 6.14 -4.42
C GLY A 147 -14.87 5.36 -3.25
N ASN A 148 -15.33 4.11 -3.46
CA ASN A 148 -15.84 3.27 -2.38
C ASN A 148 -14.73 3.06 -1.32
N PRO A 149 -14.96 3.49 -0.06
CA PRO A 149 -14.00 3.34 1.03
C PRO A 149 -13.45 1.93 1.23
N TYR A 150 -14.26 0.90 0.98
CA TYR A 150 -13.86 -0.51 1.13
C TYR A 150 -12.90 -0.96 0.03
N ASN A 151 -13.13 -0.52 -1.22
CA ASN A 151 -12.23 -0.81 -2.34
C ASN A 151 -10.88 -0.12 -2.11
N LEU A 152 -10.90 1.13 -1.66
CA LEU A 152 -9.69 1.88 -1.33
C LEU A 152 -8.92 1.23 -0.18
N ALA A 153 -9.61 0.86 0.91
CA ALA A 153 -8.99 0.13 2.02
C ALA A 153 -8.38 -1.21 1.57
N THR A 154 -9.03 -1.92 0.63
CA THR A 154 -8.51 -3.17 0.07
C THR A 154 -7.25 -2.94 -0.77
N MET A 155 -7.22 -1.90 -1.61
CA MET A 155 -6.02 -1.54 -2.39
C MET A 155 -4.86 -1.12 -1.48
N ILE A 156 -5.14 -0.36 -0.42
CA ILE A 156 -4.15 -0.01 0.61
C ILE A 156 -3.61 -1.28 1.27
N ALA A 157 -4.49 -2.16 1.77
CA ALA A 157 -4.09 -3.39 2.45
C ALA A 157 -3.27 -4.32 1.56
N MET A 158 -3.61 -4.46 0.27
CA MET A 158 -2.83 -5.25 -0.69
C MET A 158 -1.44 -4.63 -0.94
N SER A 159 -1.36 -3.30 -1.08
CA SER A 159 -0.09 -2.60 -1.32
C SER A 159 0.85 -2.72 -0.13
N ILE A 160 0.32 -2.54 1.08
CA ILE A 160 1.02 -2.77 2.34
C ILE A 160 1.46 -4.23 2.43
N GLY A 161 0.56 -5.19 2.21
CA GLY A 161 0.92 -6.62 2.23
C GLY A 161 2.08 -7.01 1.33
N LEU A 162 2.22 -6.39 0.16
CA LEU A 162 3.36 -6.63 -0.74
C LEU A 162 4.69 -6.11 -0.18
N HIS A 163 4.67 -4.98 0.53
CA HIS A 163 5.83 -4.44 1.25
C HIS A 163 6.18 -5.31 2.46
N ASN A 164 5.18 -5.64 3.28
CA ASN A 164 5.33 -6.45 4.48
C ASN A 164 5.85 -7.86 4.16
N PHE A 165 5.56 -8.38 2.96
CA PHE A 165 6.22 -9.59 2.48
C PHE A 165 7.74 -9.46 2.40
N ALA A 166 8.26 -8.34 1.89
CA ALA A 166 9.69 -8.09 1.78
C ALA A 166 10.36 -7.91 3.16
N GLU A 167 9.65 -7.34 4.14
CA GLU A 167 10.09 -7.29 5.54
C GLU A 167 10.22 -8.69 6.15
N GLY A 168 9.20 -9.51 5.93
CA GLY A 168 9.23 -10.91 6.34
C GLY A 168 10.47 -11.60 5.77
N LEU A 169 10.74 -11.44 4.47
CA LEU A 169 11.95 -12.00 3.86
C LEU A 169 13.23 -11.55 4.59
N ALA A 170 13.32 -10.28 4.98
CA ALA A 170 14.48 -9.75 5.71
C ALA A 170 14.61 -10.32 7.13
N ILE A 171 13.50 -10.48 7.88
CA ILE A 171 13.50 -11.15 9.19
C ILE A 171 14.00 -12.59 9.03
N GLY A 172 13.40 -13.34 8.09
CA GLY A 172 13.72 -14.74 7.85
C GLY A 172 15.18 -14.96 7.49
N GLN A 173 15.72 -14.11 6.61
CA GLN A 173 17.13 -14.13 6.20
C GLN A 173 18.09 -13.81 7.36
N SER A 174 17.78 -12.77 8.14
CA SER A 174 18.60 -12.37 9.28
C SER A 174 18.64 -13.48 10.33
N TYR A 175 17.50 -14.11 10.60
CA TYR A 175 17.41 -15.22 11.53
C TYR A 175 18.15 -16.47 11.04
N ALA A 176 17.94 -16.86 9.78
CA ALA A 176 18.57 -18.05 9.18
C ALA A 176 20.09 -17.93 9.03
N SER A 177 20.61 -16.71 8.87
CA SER A 177 22.06 -16.45 8.85
C SER A 177 22.71 -16.46 10.24
N GLY A 178 21.92 -16.63 11.32
CA GLY A 178 22.40 -16.60 12.70
C GLY A 178 22.49 -15.18 13.30
N ALA A 179 22.15 -14.14 12.54
CA ALA A 179 22.08 -12.76 13.01
C ALA A 179 20.77 -12.51 13.79
N VAL A 180 20.54 -13.26 14.87
CA VAL A 180 19.30 -13.22 15.65
C VAL A 180 19.04 -11.83 16.26
N SER A 181 20.08 -11.16 16.76
CA SER A 181 19.93 -9.78 17.28
C SER A 181 19.45 -8.80 16.21
N LEU A 182 19.95 -8.93 14.98
CA LEU A 182 19.48 -8.13 13.85
C LEU A 182 18.04 -8.48 13.51
N ALA A 183 17.67 -9.76 13.50
CA ALA A 183 16.29 -10.17 13.26
C ALA A 183 15.33 -9.63 14.34
N VAL A 184 15.74 -9.60 15.61
CA VAL A 184 14.94 -9.02 16.71
C VAL A 184 14.79 -7.52 16.56
N LEU A 185 15.88 -6.81 16.22
CA LEU A 185 15.84 -5.38 15.92
C LEU A 185 14.86 -5.08 14.78
N LEU A 186 14.95 -5.83 13.70
CA LEU A 186 14.03 -5.73 12.56
C LEU A 186 12.59 -5.99 13.00
N VAL A 187 12.31 -6.99 13.83
CA VAL A 187 10.95 -7.26 14.32
C VAL A 187 10.41 -6.12 15.18
N ILE A 188 11.23 -5.51 16.04
CA ILE A 188 10.80 -4.39 16.88
C ILE A 188 10.43 -3.19 15.99
N GLY A 189 11.31 -2.85 15.04
CA GLY A 189 11.04 -1.80 14.09
C GLY A 189 9.83 -2.08 13.22
N PHE A 190 9.77 -3.30 12.69
CA PHE A 190 8.68 -3.73 11.83
C PHE A 190 7.33 -3.80 12.55
N ALA A 191 7.32 -4.22 13.80
CA ALA A 191 6.12 -4.21 14.61
C ALA A 191 5.61 -2.77 14.85
N ALA A 192 6.50 -1.83 15.14
CA ALA A 192 6.14 -0.46 15.47
C ALA A 192 5.57 0.30 14.27
N HIS A 193 6.23 0.27 13.11
CA HIS A 193 5.69 0.97 11.93
C HIS A 193 4.47 0.24 11.32
N ASN A 194 4.40 -1.11 11.34
CA ASN A 194 3.22 -1.86 10.88
C ASN A 194 1.96 -1.50 11.69
N ALA A 195 2.11 -1.16 12.98
CA ALA A 195 0.99 -0.62 13.76
C ALA A 195 0.41 0.66 13.14
N THR A 196 1.27 1.53 12.59
CA THR A 196 0.86 2.79 11.96
C THR A 196 0.25 2.60 10.56
N GLU A 197 0.64 1.53 9.85
CA GLU A 197 0.07 1.14 8.56
C GLU A 197 -1.43 0.79 8.65
N GLY A 198 -1.85 0.23 9.78
CA GLY A 198 -3.26 -0.01 10.09
C GLY A 198 -4.11 1.27 10.04
N PHE A 199 -3.53 2.43 10.38
CA PHE A 199 -4.19 3.74 10.22
C PHE A 199 -4.37 4.13 8.76
N GLY A 200 -3.44 3.72 7.89
CA GLY A 200 -3.56 3.85 6.44
C GLY A 200 -4.83 3.19 5.92
N ILE A 201 -5.03 1.92 6.28
CA ILE A 201 -6.20 1.12 5.89
C ILE A 201 -7.49 1.67 6.51
N ALA A 202 -7.43 2.08 7.79
CA ALA A 202 -8.58 2.58 8.53
C ALA A 202 -9.07 3.95 8.06
N GLY A 203 -8.18 4.80 7.53
CA GLY A 203 -8.48 6.19 7.15
C GLY A 203 -9.70 6.35 6.25
N PRO A 204 -9.75 5.70 5.06
CA PRO A 204 -10.92 5.73 4.19
C PRO A 204 -12.21 5.22 4.85
N LEU A 205 -12.10 4.17 5.67
CA LEU A 205 -13.26 3.56 6.34
C LEU A 205 -13.83 4.47 7.42
N ALA A 206 -12.97 5.11 8.24
CA ALA A 206 -13.36 6.11 9.23
C ALA A 206 -13.99 7.36 8.59
N ALA A 207 -13.63 7.65 7.33
CA ALA A 207 -14.25 8.70 6.54
C ALA A 207 -15.64 8.32 5.98
N SER A 208 -16.02 7.04 6.00
CA SER A 208 -17.32 6.59 5.52
C SER A 208 -18.44 6.81 6.55
N ASN A 209 -19.70 6.67 6.14
CA ASN A 209 -20.85 6.71 7.07
C ASN A 209 -21.28 5.31 7.54
N GLU A 210 -20.72 4.26 6.93
CA GLU A 210 -21.04 2.87 7.23
C GLU A 210 -20.02 2.29 8.20
N ARG A 211 -20.46 1.37 9.05
CA ARG A 211 -19.54 0.65 9.93
C ARG A 211 -18.94 -0.53 9.18
N PRO A 212 -17.60 -0.62 9.06
CA PRO A 212 -16.98 -1.81 8.52
C PRO A 212 -17.27 -2.99 9.45
N THR A 213 -17.59 -4.13 8.86
CA THR A 213 -17.82 -5.35 9.62
C THR A 213 -16.51 -5.82 10.25
N PRO A 214 -16.53 -6.43 11.44
CA PRO A 214 -15.33 -7.00 12.05
C PRO A 214 -14.63 -8.01 11.13
N SER A 215 -15.40 -8.79 10.35
CA SER A 215 -14.86 -9.74 9.38
C SER A 215 -14.17 -9.07 8.20
N PHE A 216 -14.60 -7.88 7.78
CA PHE A 216 -13.88 -7.09 6.79
C PHE A 216 -12.56 -6.57 7.36
N LEU A 217 -12.57 -5.96 8.54
CA LEU A 217 -11.34 -5.49 9.19
C LEU A 217 -10.35 -6.63 9.42
N ALA A 218 -10.83 -7.79 9.86
CA ALA A 218 -9.99 -8.96 10.04
C ALA A 218 -9.31 -9.40 8.74
N ARG A 219 -10.06 -9.43 7.63
CA ARG A 219 -9.48 -9.73 6.31
C ARG A 219 -8.47 -8.69 5.86
N MET A 220 -8.72 -7.40 6.09
CA MET A 220 -7.77 -6.35 5.75
C MET A 220 -6.46 -6.48 6.54
N GLY A 221 -6.56 -6.74 7.85
CA GLY A 221 -5.39 -6.99 8.70
C GLY A 221 -4.62 -8.24 8.28
N LEU A 222 -5.30 -9.30 7.85
CA LEU A 222 -4.64 -10.50 7.32
C LEU A 222 -3.98 -10.26 5.96
N ILE A 223 -4.60 -9.48 5.06
CA ILE A 223 -4.04 -9.16 3.74
C ILE A 223 -2.80 -8.28 3.89
N ALA A 224 -2.82 -7.32 4.80
CA ALA A 224 -1.70 -6.42 5.05
C ALA A 224 -0.59 -7.07 5.90
N GLY A 225 -0.93 -7.68 7.04
CA GLY A 225 0.06 -8.21 7.98
C GLY A 225 0.50 -9.66 7.73
N GLY A 226 -0.40 -10.50 7.21
CA GLY A 226 -0.13 -11.93 6.95
C GLY A 226 1.05 -12.21 6.02
N PRO A 227 1.29 -11.40 4.96
CA PRO A 227 2.48 -11.56 4.14
C PRO A 227 3.80 -11.45 4.90
N THR A 228 3.92 -10.67 5.99
CA THR A 228 5.14 -10.65 6.84
C THR A 228 5.45 -12.02 7.41
N PHE A 229 4.42 -12.69 7.93
CA PHE A 229 4.55 -14.03 8.48
C PHE A 229 5.00 -15.03 7.42
N LEU A 230 4.38 -14.99 6.23
CA LEU A 230 4.76 -15.86 5.10
C LEU A 230 6.15 -15.54 4.58
N GLY A 231 6.50 -14.26 4.47
CA GLY A 231 7.82 -13.78 4.07
C GLY A 231 8.88 -14.23 5.05
N THR A 232 8.60 -14.23 6.35
CA THR A 232 9.53 -14.70 7.39
C THR A 232 9.87 -16.18 7.22
N LEU A 233 8.85 -17.01 6.96
CA LEU A 233 9.04 -18.43 6.68
C LEU A 233 9.80 -18.67 5.37
N ILE A 234 9.43 -17.97 4.30
CA ILE A 234 10.09 -18.13 2.99
C ILE A 234 11.53 -17.64 3.07
N GLY A 235 11.76 -16.50 3.71
CA GLY A 235 13.06 -15.86 3.88
C GLY A 235 14.05 -16.71 4.68
N SER A 236 13.57 -17.56 5.60
CA SER A 236 14.45 -18.48 6.33
C SER A 236 14.91 -19.68 5.50
N ILE A 237 14.23 -19.97 4.40
CA ILE A 237 14.51 -21.13 3.53
C ILE A 237 15.25 -20.67 2.27
N THR A 238 14.82 -19.55 1.68
CA THR A 238 15.37 -19.00 0.45
C THR A 238 15.49 -17.49 0.53
N ALA A 239 16.67 -17.00 0.16
CA ALA A 239 17.04 -15.60 0.21
C ALA A 239 17.43 -15.12 -1.18
N SER A 240 16.71 -14.13 -1.72
CA SER A 240 17.07 -13.55 -3.02
C SER A 240 16.92 -12.03 -2.99
N THR A 241 18.03 -11.35 -3.26
CA THR A 241 18.09 -9.90 -3.46
C THR A 241 17.09 -9.46 -4.52
N PHE A 242 16.96 -10.22 -5.60
CA PHE A 242 15.98 -9.98 -6.66
C PHE A 242 14.55 -9.90 -6.10
N THR A 243 14.15 -10.88 -5.28
CA THR A 243 12.80 -10.93 -4.71
C THR A 243 12.57 -9.74 -3.78
N LYS A 244 13.54 -9.41 -2.93
CA LYS A 244 13.46 -8.25 -2.04
C LYS A 244 13.25 -6.95 -2.84
N ILE A 245 14.09 -6.68 -3.83
CA ILE A 245 14.00 -5.47 -4.67
C ILE A 245 12.67 -5.43 -5.42
N LEU A 246 12.23 -6.56 -5.99
CA LEU A 246 10.99 -6.66 -6.75
C LEU A 246 9.78 -6.27 -5.89
N PHE A 247 9.63 -6.87 -4.71
CA PHE A 247 8.48 -6.63 -3.84
C PHE A 247 8.50 -5.23 -3.23
N LEU A 248 9.66 -4.72 -2.80
CA LEU A 248 9.79 -3.34 -2.33
C LEU A 248 9.39 -2.35 -3.42
N SER A 249 9.97 -2.48 -4.62
CA SER A 249 9.71 -1.52 -5.70
C SER A 249 8.26 -1.59 -6.19
N LEU A 250 7.69 -2.80 -6.27
CA LEU A 250 6.29 -3.01 -6.61
C LEU A 250 5.34 -2.39 -5.56
N ALA A 251 5.64 -2.56 -4.27
CA ALA A 251 4.88 -1.92 -3.21
C ALA A 251 4.98 -0.39 -3.26
N ALA A 252 6.19 0.17 -3.45
CA ALA A 252 6.37 1.61 -3.60
C ALA A 252 5.52 2.19 -4.74
N GLY A 253 5.51 1.54 -5.91
CA GLY A 253 4.69 1.97 -7.04
C GLY A 253 3.20 1.94 -6.72
N ALA A 254 2.74 0.90 -6.01
CA ALA A 254 1.36 0.76 -5.58
C ALA A 254 0.95 1.86 -4.57
N LEU A 255 1.80 2.11 -3.58
CA LEU A 255 1.60 3.11 -2.54
C LEU A 255 1.55 4.53 -3.11
N ILE A 256 2.38 4.85 -4.13
CA ILE A 256 2.32 6.13 -4.83
C ILE A 256 0.94 6.34 -5.47
N TYR A 257 0.45 5.35 -6.22
CA TYR A 257 -0.87 5.44 -6.86
C TYR A 257 -1.98 5.66 -5.82
N VAL A 258 -1.98 4.87 -4.75
CA VAL A 258 -3.00 4.93 -3.69
C VAL A 258 -2.96 6.26 -2.94
N THR A 259 -1.77 6.78 -2.66
CA THR A 259 -1.58 8.07 -1.99
C THR A 259 -2.16 9.22 -2.82
N LEU A 260 -1.92 9.22 -4.13
CA LEU A 260 -2.50 10.21 -5.04
C LEU A 260 -4.03 10.09 -5.09
N PHE A 261 -4.55 8.87 -5.07
CA PHE A 261 -5.99 8.61 -5.02
C PHE A 261 -6.63 9.13 -3.73
N MET A 262 -6.02 8.85 -2.57
CA MET A 262 -6.45 9.33 -1.26
C MET A 262 -6.40 10.86 -1.17
N TYR A 263 -5.38 11.49 -1.75
CA TYR A 263 -5.28 12.94 -1.79
C TYR A 263 -6.44 13.57 -2.58
N ASN A 264 -6.74 13.02 -3.76
CA ASN A 264 -7.87 13.48 -4.58
C ASN A 264 -9.22 13.26 -3.90
N SER A 265 -9.39 12.15 -3.17
CA SER A 265 -10.59 11.88 -2.36
C SER A 265 -10.70 12.84 -1.17
N GLY A 266 -9.63 13.03 -0.41
CA GLY A 266 -9.60 13.85 0.81
C GLY A 266 -9.88 15.33 0.57
N ARG A 267 -9.37 15.89 -0.54
CA ARG A 267 -9.64 17.28 -0.93
C ARG A 267 -11.11 17.58 -1.25
N ARG A 268 -11.94 16.55 -1.47
CA ARG A 268 -13.41 16.72 -1.62
C ARG A 268 -14.12 16.81 -0.27
N GLN A 269 -13.46 16.42 0.82
CA GLN A 269 -14.06 16.33 2.16
C GLN A 269 -13.61 17.46 3.10
N THR A 270 -12.45 18.08 2.84
CA THR A 270 -11.89 19.15 3.66
C THR A 270 -11.06 20.13 2.84
N THR A 271 -10.68 21.26 3.46
CA THR A 271 -9.82 22.29 2.86
C THR A 271 -8.38 21.81 2.70
N ASN A 272 -7.65 22.38 1.73
CA ASN A 272 -6.22 22.07 1.54
C ASN A 272 -5.38 22.30 2.81
N ASP A 273 -5.66 23.34 3.61
CA ASP A 273 -4.87 23.61 4.83
C ASP A 273 -4.95 22.46 5.83
N VAL A 274 -6.16 21.91 6.01
CA VAL A 274 -6.40 20.74 6.87
C VAL A 274 -5.74 19.49 6.28
N MET A 275 -5.75 19.34 4.95
CA MET A 275 -5.02 18.26 4.29
C MET A 275 -3.51 18.38 4.54
N MET A 276 -2.91 19.55 4.33
CA MET A 276 -1.47 19.75 4.53
C MET A 276 -1.07 19.53 5.98
N LEU A 277 -1.87 20.02 6.94
CA LEU A 277 -1.63 19.81 8.36
C LEU A 277 -1.70 18.32 8.73
N GLY A 278 -2.73 17.61 8.26
CA GLY A 278 -2.86 16.18 8.50
C GLY A 278 -1.69 15.39 7.92
N ILE A 279 -1.30 15.67 6.67
CA ILE A 279 -0.14 15.04 6.02
C ILE A 279 1.14 15.29 6.83
N PHE A 280 1.37 16.53 7.25
CA PHE A 280 2.52 16.88 8.07
C PHE A 280 2.54 16.10 9.40
N ILE A 281 1.40 16.04 10.11
CA ILE A 281 1.27 15.27 11.35
C ILE A 281 1.51 13.78 11.12
N GLY A 282 0.99 13.22 10.02
CA GLY A 282 1.22 11.82 9.65
C GLY A 282 2.70 11.52 9.40
N ILE A 283 3.39 12.38 8.65
CA ILE A 283 4.84 12.25 8.41
C ILE A 283 5.60 12.35 9.73
N LEU A 284 5.28 13.33 10.58
CA LEU A 284 5.90 13.47 11.90
C LEU A 284 5.69 12.24 12.77
N ALA A 285 4.48 11.70 12.83
CA ALA A 285 4.17 10.50 13.60
C ALA A 285 4.97 9.30 13.12
N ALA A 286 5.08 9.13 11.79
CA ALA A 286 5.85 8.04 11.20
C ALA A 286 7.36 8.19 11.48
N LEU A 287 7.93 9.38 11.26
CA LEU A 287 9.34 9.69 11.55
C LEU A 287 9.68 9.54 13.04
N LEU A 288 8.80 9.99 13.94
CA LEU A 288 9.02 9.83 15.38
C LEU A 288 8.99 8.36 15.78
N THR A 289 8.08 7.57 15.19
CA THR A 289 8.01 6.12 15.45
C THR A 289 9.29 5.44 14.97
N ASP A 290 9.73 5.73 13.75
CA ASP A 290 10.99 5.23 13.16
C ASP A 290 12.22 5.62 13.98
N LEU A 291 12.28 6.87 14.47
CA LEU A 291 13.35 7.34 15.33
C LEU A 291 13.37 6.63 16.69
N ILE A 292 12.21 6.47 17.33
CA ILE A 292 12.09 5.78 18.62
C ILE A 292 12.57 4.33 18.48
N VAL A 293 12.18 3.66 17.39
CA VAL A 293 12.66 2.32 17.06
C VAL A 293 14.17 2.30 16.89
N SER A 294 14.71 3.21 16.08
CA SER A 294 16.14 3.29 15.80
C SER A 294 16.97 3.53 17.06
N LEU A 295 16.43 4.30 18.01
CA LEU A 295 17.07 4.56 19.31
C LEU A 295 16.88 3.41 20.32
N GLY A 296 15.72 2.75 20.33
CA GLY A 296 15.44 1.60 21.19
C GLY A 296 16.15 0.31 20.76
N GLY A 297 16.72 0.32 19.56
CA GLY A 297 17.55 -0.73 18.99
C GLY A 297 19.06 -0.65 19.27
N LEU A 298 19.49 0.36 20.03
CA LEU A 298 20.86 0.55 20.52
C LEU A 298 21.12 -0.25 21.81
#